data_AF-A0A524CQW4-F1
#
_entry.id   AF-A0A524CQW4-F1
#
_cell.length_a   1.000
_cell.length_b   1.000
_cell.length_c   1.000
_cell.angle_alpha   90.00
_cell.angle_beta   90.00
_cell.angle_gamma   90.00
#
_symmetry.space_group_name_H-M   'P 1'
#
loop_
_entity.id
_entity.type
_entity.pdbx_description
1 polymer ?
#
loop_
_entity_poly.entity_id
_entity_poly.type
_entity_poly.pdbx_seq_one_letter_code
_entity_poly.pdbx_strand_id
1 'polypeptide(L)'
;MAEKREEDIRIGVFVCSCGTNIGGLLDVKALADYAKTLSYVAYTEDNLYTCSEVGLKSIRDAIEEYKLNRVIVASCTPRTHESLFRECISEAGLNEYLFQFVNIRDQCSWVHTKYAEEAFEKAKDLIRMGVAKVFKLEPLNNIKVEITPKALVLGGGITGMSAALSLSNQGYKTYLVEKEQKLGGRLNRLFKLFPYDYEASELLKTTITQIHNSKNIDVYTSSQIKSVNGFVGNYEVEIEQKDKLYNKLVGAIVIAVGSSVFTPSDMYGYDGHTRITQYELESKLKNENVNVNDVVMIQCVGARIDKRPYCSAVCCMTAIKNSLIIKEQNPNVNITILYRDIYTPGTKYEKYYKEAREKGILFIKYTIKREPKIEENRIRVFNENMGENIIIPYDLLVLSTPLIANEDNQNLGQMLKVPLEANNFFLEAHVKLRPNDFATDGIFLGGSAKWPVDISTAISQGYGAASRASTILSHKNIEVEGATSYLPEYNRDLCTGCEVCIEVCPYHAIEKNEDDEIVIIEALCKGCGLCGASCTKKAIEIKHFTNEQILSEIYALGGREII
;
A
#
# COMPACT_ATOMS: atom_id res chain seq x y z
N MET A 1 21.20 32.68 -29.43
CA MET A 1 22.30 32.09 -28.64
C MET A 1 22.79 33.16 -27.68
N ALA A 2 22.20 33.24 -26.49
CA ALA A 2 22.76 34.02 -25.40
C ALA A 2 23.82 33.14 -24.73
N GLU A 3 25.04 33.65 -24.59
CA GLU A 3 26.12 33.01 -23.85
C GLU A 3 25.63 32.67 -22.43
N LYS A 4 25.37 31.38 -22.16
CA LYS A 4 25.23 30.88 -20.80
C LYS A 4 26.58 31.11 -20.12
N ARG A 5 26.70 32.17 -19.32
CA ARG A 5 27.71 32.19 -18.26
C ARG A 5 27.40 30.98 -17.38
N GLU A 6 28.32 30.02 -17.31
CA GLU A 6 28.25 28.96 -16.30
C GLU A 6 28.13 29.66 -14.94
N GLU A 7 26.98 29.53 -14.28
CA GLU A 7 26.86 29.96 -12.89
C GLU A 7 27.90 29.19 -12.08
N ASP A 8 28.68 29.92 -11.26
CA ASP A 8 29.63 29.30 -10.34
C ASP A 8 28.88 28.29 -9.46
N ILE A 9 29.27 27.01 -9.50
CA ILE A 9 28.57 25.94 -8.79
C ILE A 9 28.90 26.06 -7.29
N ARG A 10 27.86 26.15 -6.46
CA ARG A 10 27.95 26.38 -5.02
C ARG A 10 27.06 25.38 -4.29
N ILE A 11 27.70 24.35 -3.73
CA ILE A 11 27.05 23.21 -3.09
C ILE A 11 26.95 23.45 -1.58
N GLY A 12 25.76 23.28 -1.01
CA GLY A 12 25.56 23.20 0.44
C GLY A 12 25.41 21.75 0.89
N VAL A 13 26.15 21.32 1.92
CA VAL A 13 26.07 19.96 2.48
C VAL A 13 25.58 19.99 3.92
N PHE A 14 24.42 19.38 4.18
CA PHE A 14 23.81 19.32 5.50
C PHE A 14 23.89 17.88 6.05
N VAL A 15 24.54 17.69 7.19
CA VAL A 15 24.79 16.37 7.80
C VAL A 15 23.91 16.20 9.05
N CYS A 16 23.04 15.19 9.03
CA CYS A 16 22.07 14.97 10.10
C CYS A 16 22.59 14.01 11.17
N SER A 17 22.40 14.34 12.46
CA SER A 17 22.61 13.38 13.56
C SER A 17 21.46 12.38 13.71
N CYS A 18 20.23 12.78 13.37
CA CYS A 18 19.01 12.00 13.63
C CYS A 18 18.95 11.50 15.09
N GLY A 19 19.27 12.40 16.03
CA GLY A 19 19.50 12.05 17.43
C GLY A 19 20.69 11.10 17.58
N THR A 20 20.45 9.92 18.15
CA THR A 20 21.48 8.87 18.31
C THR A 20 21.55 7.90 17.13
N ASN A 21 20.67 8.02 16.14
CA ASN A 21 20.62 7.05 15.02
C ASN A 21 21.83 7.17 14.09
N ILE A 22 22.32 8.39 13.84
CA ILE A 22 23.54 8.64 13.07
C ILE A 22 24.61 9.16 14.02
N GLY A 23 24.31 10.22 14.78
CA GLY A 23 25.24 10.88 15.69
C GLY A 23 25.68 10.05 16.90
N GLY A 24 25.04 8.91 17.16
CA GLY A 24 25.48 7.96 18.17
C GLY A 24 26.64 7.06 17.72
N LEU A 25 26.90 6.96 16.41
CA LEU A 25 27.98 6.16 15.83
C LEU A 25 28.98 7.02 15.04
N LEU A 26 28.46 7.99 14.27
CA LEU A 26 29.26 8.83 13.37
C LEU A 26 29.44 10.22 13.98
N ASP A 27 30.67 10.74 13.95
CA ASP A 27 30.93 12.15 14.25
C ASP A 27 30.43 13.03 13.10
N VAL A 28 29.18 13.47 13.18
CA VAL A 28 28.55 14.25 12.11
C VAL A 28 29.21 15.60 11.88
N LYS A 29 29.83 16.19 12.91
CA LYS A 29 30.54 17.44 12.79
C LYS A 29 31.82 17.23 11.97
N ALA A 30 32.58 16.20 12.28
CA ALA A 30 33.76 15.84 11.49
C ALA A 30 33.40 15.47 10.03
N LEU A 31 32.22 14.88 9.78
CA LEU A 31 31.71 14.66 8.42
C LEU A 31 31.38 15.96 7.68
N ALA A 32 30.77 16.94 8.36
CA ALA A 32 30.52 18.26 7.80
C ALA A 32 31.83 19.00 7.51
N ASP A 33 32.79 18.96 8.43
CA ASP A 33 34.13 19.53 8.24
C ASP A 33 34.87 18.87 7.06
N TYR A 34 34.76 17.55 6.90
CA TYR A 34 35.28 16.84 5.72
C TYR A 34 34.60 17.32 4.44
N ALA A 35 33.26 17.40 4.42
CA ALA A 35 32.52 17.81 3.23
C ALA A 35 32.95 19.19 2.74
N LYS A 36 33.32 20.10 3.64
CA LYS A 36 33.83 21.44 3.32
C LYS A 36 35.15 21.44 2.55
N THR A 37 35.93 20.36 2.63
CA THR A 37 37.19 20.20 1.88
C THR A 37 36.98 19.80 0.42
N LEU A 38 35.77 19.38 0.04
CA LEU A 38 35.45 18.93 -1.30
C LEU A 38 35.24 20.13 -2.26
N SER A 39 35.64 19.96 -3.52
CA SER A 39 35.51 20.98 -4.55
C SER A 39 34.05 21.46 -4.70
N TYR A 40 33.87 22.76 -4.91
CA TYR A 40 32.58 23.44 -5.09
C TYR A 40 31.64 23.44 -3.87
N VAL A 41 32.04 22.85 -2.74
CA VAL A 41 31.29 22.93 -1.49
C VAL A 41 31.50 24.31 -0.86
N ALA A 42 30.47 25.14 -0.90
CA ALA A 42 30.49 26.51 -0.42
C ALA A 42 30.05 26.64 1.04
N TYR A 43 29.22 25.71 1.52
CA TYR A 43 28.67 25.71 2.87
C TYR A 43 28.45 24.30 3.40
N THR A 44 28.67 24.11 4.70
CA THR A 44 28.40 22.86 5.39
C THR A 44 27.79 23.13 6.76
N GLU A 45 26.82 22.30 7.16
CA GLU A 45 26.19 22.38 8.47
C GLU A 45 25.95 20.97 9.02
N ASP A 46 26.25 20.74 10.29
CA ASP A 46 25.73 19.59 11.03
C ASP A 46 24.55 20.02 11.92
N ASN A 47 23.49 19.22 11.98
CA ASN A 47 22.36 19.50 12.86
C ASN A 47 21.69 18.23 13.40
N LEU A 48 20.97 18.39 14.52
CA LEU A 48 20.39 17.26 15.24
C LEU A 48 19.29 16.56 14.43
N TYR A 49 18.40 17.34 13.80
CA TYR A 49 17.29 16.86 12.97
C TYR A 49 17.07 17.78 11.77
N THR A 50 17.65 17.44 10.62
CA THR A 50 17.55 18.27 9.40
C THR A 50 16.12 18.37 8.88
N CYS A 51 15.29 17.34 9.07
CA CYS A 51 13.87 17.35 8.67
C CYS A 51 12.94 18.11 9.64
N SER A 52 13.47 18.67 10.73
CA SER A 52 12.68 19.53 11.62
C SER A 52 12.52 20.93 11.03
N GLU A 53 11.52 21.70 11.49
CA GLU A 53 11.31 23.07 11.00
C GLU A 53 12.57 23.96 11.16
N VAL A 54 13.35 23.74 12.21
CA VAL A 54 14.62 24.44 12.43
C VAL A 54 15.64 24.08 11.36
N GLY A 55 15.75 22.79 11.02
CA GLY A 55 16.69 22.33 9.97
C GLY A 55 16.24 22.68 8.55
N LEU A 56 14.94 22.66 8.26
CA LEU A 56 14.41 23.13 6.98
C LEU A 56 14.65 24.62 6.81
N LYS A 57 14.44 25.40 7.88
CA LYS A 57 14.75 26.83 7.86
C LYS A 57 16.23 27.09 7.65
N SER A 58 17.14 26.36 8.31
CA SER A 58 18.58 26.58 8.11
C SER A 58 19.03 26.29 6.68
N ILE A 59 18.44 25.29 6.01
CA ILE A 59 18.66 25.06 4.57
C ILE A 59 18.23 26.28 3.75
N ARG A 60 17.02 26.79 3.95
CA ARG A 60 16.51 27.95 3.18
C ARG A 60 17.36 29.21 3.42
N ASP A 61 17.70 29.49 4.67
CA ASP A 61 18.54 30.63 5.06
C ASP A 61 19.93 30.51 4.41
N ALA A 62 20.53 29.32 4.42
CA ALA A 62 21.83 29.08 3.82
C ALA A 62 21.83 29.19 2.29
N ILE A 63 20.75 28.76 1.62
CA ILE A 63 20.59 28.96 0.16
C ILE A 63 20.68 30.44 -0.18
N GLU A 64 19.98 31.28 0.58
CA GLU A 64 19.96 32.72 0.35
C GLU A 64 21.30 33.40 0.74
N GLU A 65 21.85 33.07 1.92
CA GLU A 65 23.06 33.70 2.47
C GLU A 65 24.30 33.34 1.65
N TYR A 66 24.51 32.05 1.36
CA TYR A 66 25.71 31.54 0.69
C TYR A 66 25.56 31.43 -0.83
N LYS A 67 24.40 31.83 -1.37
CA LYS A 67 24.04 31.75 -2.80
C LYS A 67 24.22 30.34 -3.35
N LEU A 68 23.69 29.36 -2.60
CA LEU A 68 23.79 27.96 -2.98
C LEU A 68 22.90 27.70 -4.19
N ASN A 69 23.41 26.94 -5.16
CA ASN A 69 22.64 26.48 -6.31
C ASN A 69 22.56 24.96 -6.40
N ARG A 70 23.08 24.23 -5.42
CA ARG A 70 22.96 22.78 -5.26
C ARG A 70 22.90 22.44 -3.78
N VAL A 71 22.09 21.45 -3.39
CA VAL A 71 21.93 21.07 -1.97
C VAL A 71 22.07 19.56 -1.80
N ILE A 72 22.81 19.17 -0.78
CA ILE A 72 22.95 17.79 -0.33
C ILE A 72 22.46 17.66 1.10
N VAL A 73 21.64 16.63 1.37
CA VAL A 73 21.33 16.22 2.74
C VAL A 73 21.85 14.80 2.97
N ALA A 74 22.84 14.68 3.86
CA ALA A 74 23.38 13.41 4.33
C ALA A 74 22.63 12.96 5.59
N SER A 75 21.68 12.02 5.43
CA SER A 75 20.74 11.64 6.49
C SER A 75 20.19 10.21 6.29
N CYS A 76 18.86 10.08 6.32
CA CYS A 76 18.08 8.86 6.18
C CYS A 76 17.91 8.41 4.72
N THR A 77 16.82 7.69 4.44
CA THR A 77 16.50 7.21 3.10
C THR A 77 15.73 8.25 2.28
N PRO A 78 16.06 8.43 0.98
CA PRO A 78 15.30 9.31 0.09
C PRO A 78 13.82 8.91 0.00
N ARG A 79 13.51 7.61 0.16
CA ARG A 79 12.13 7.08 0.16
C ARG A 79 11.20 7.71 1.20
N THR A 80 11.74 8.35 2.24
CA THR A 80 10.94 8.96 3.32
C THR A 80 10.87 10.47 3.20
N HIS A 81 12.00 11.15 2.97
CA HIS A 81 12.08 12.61 3.11
C HIS A 81 12.61 13.34 1.86
N GLU A 82 12.86 12.68 0.74
CA GLU A 82 13.33 13.37 -0.46
C GLU A 82 12.36 14.46 -0.91
N SER A 83 11.06 14.16 -0.97
CA SER A 83 10.04 15.15 -1.33
C SER A 83 10.02 16.35 -0.39
N LEU A 84 10.23 16.12 0.92
CA LEU A 84 10.29 17.19 1.93
C LEU A 84 11.43 18.16 1.66
N PHE A 85 12.63 17.64 1.36
CA PHE A 85 13.78 18.51 1.09
C PHE A 85 13.72 19.16 -0.29
N ARG A 86 13.19 18.45 -1.30
CA ARG A 86 12.90 19.03 -2.62
C ARG A 86 11.93 20.22 -2.52
N GLU A 87 10.87 20.09 -1.74
CA GLU A 87 9.93 21.18 -1.46
C GLU A 87 10.62 22.33 -0.72
N CYS A 88 11.40 22.03 0.33
CA CYS A 88 12.16 23.02 1.10
C CYS A 88 13.11 23.86 0.23
N ILE A 89 13.89 23.25 -0.67
CA ILE A 89 14.78 24.00 -1.55
C ILE A 89 14.02 24.79 -2.63
N SER A 90 12.85 24.27 -3.05
CA SER A 90 11.96 24.96 -3.99
C SER A 90 11.33 26.21 -3.40
N GLU A 91 10.97 26.19 -2.12
CA GLU A 91 10.51 27.37 -1.38
C GLU A 91 11.58 28.47 -1.31
N ALA A 92 12.87 28.10 -1.31
CA ALA A 92 13.99 29.02 -1.38
C ALA A 92 14.35 29.45 -2.82
N GLY A 93 13.56 29.04 -3.81
CA GLY A 93 13.74 29.42 -5.22
C GLY A 93 14.71 28.55 -6.01
N LEU A 94 15.20 27.44 -5.43
CA LEU A 94 16.06 26.48 -6.13
C LEU A 94 15.24 25.38 -6.80
N ASN A 95 15.62 24.96 -8.00
CA ASN A 95 14.94 23.85 -8.67
C ASN A 95 15.10 22.54 -7.87
N GLU A 96 14.01 21.81 -7.63
CA GLU A 96 14.02 20.60 -6.80
C GLU A 96 14.97 19.49 -7.28
N TYR A 97 15.29 19.43 -8.58
CA TYR A 97 16.21 18.45 -9.15
C TYR A 97 17.68 18.82 -8.96
N LEU A 98 17.95 19.95 -8.32
CA LEU A 98 19.29 20.38 -7.90
C LEU A 98 19.62 19.94 -6.46
N PHE A 99 18.83 19.01 -5.94
CA PHE A 99 19.01 18.33 -4.67
C PHE A 99 19.56 16.92 -4.87
N GLN A 100 20.43 16.47 -3.97
CA GLN A 100 20.89 15.08 -3.88
C GLN A 100 20.80 14.57 -2.44
N PHE A 101 20.13 13.43 -2.25
CA PHE A 101 20.08 12.75 -0.97
C PHE A 101 21.29 11.82 -0.81
N VAL A 102 21.93 11.83 0.36
CA VAL A 102 22.98 10.87 0.72
C VAL A 102 22.55 10.07 1.95
N ASN A 103 22.41 8.75 1.81
CA ASN A 103 21.89 7.90 2.88
C ASN A 103 23.03 7.38 3.78
N ILE A 104 23.27 8.06 4.89
CA ILE A 104 24.29 7.68 5.90
C ILE A 104 23.67 7.00 7.14
N ARG A 105 22.36 6.72 7.13
CA ARG A 105 21.68 6.03 8.24
C ARG A 105 21.37 4.58 7.91
N ASP A 106 20.36 4.36 7.08
CA ASP A 106 19.84 3.04 6.71
C ASP A 106 20.90 2.24 5.94
N GLN A 107 21.77 2.92 5.18
CA GLN A 107 22.87 2.30 4.42
C GLN A 107 24.25 2.44 5.09
N CYS A 108 24.36 3.09 6.25
CA CYS A 108 25.63 3.21 6.96
C CYS A 108 25.49 3.01 8.48
N SER A 109 25.04 4.02 9.24
CA SER A 109 25.11 3.95 10.71
C SER A 109 24.34 2.77 11.33
N TRP A 110 23.17 2.41 10.82
CA TRP A 110 22.36 1.32 11.37
C TRP A 110 22.93 -0.07 11.08
N VAL A 111 23.65 -0.22 9.99
CA VAL A 111 24.16 -1.53 9.53
C VAL A 111 25.62 -1.78 9.96
N HIS A 112 26.32 -0.75 10.43
CA HIS A 112 27.74 -0.80 10.78
C HIS A 112 28.04 -0.48 12.25
N THR A 113 27.09 -0.75 13.16
CA THR A 113 27.20 -0.38 14.60
C THR A 113 28.42 -0.93 15.33
N LYS A 114 29.13 -1.92 14.77
CA LYS A 114 30.36 -2.52 15.33
C LYS A 114 31.66 -1.99 14.69
N TYR A 115 31.57 -1.19 13.64
CA TYR A 115 32.68 -0.78 12.77
C TYR A 115 32.62 0.74 12.57
N ALA A 116 32.79 1.50 13.66
CA ALA A 116 32.54 2.94 13.67
C ALA A 116 33.51 3.72 12.76
N GLU A 117 34.79 3.35 12.75
CA GLU A 117 35.81 3.98 11.90
C GLU A 117 35.53 3.72 10.41
N GLU A 118 35.21 2.48 10.05
CA GLU A 118 34.88 2.10 8.68
C GLU A 118 33.55 2.70 8.23
N ALA A 119 32.57 2.82 9.14
CA ALA A 119 31.31 3.50 8.87
C ALA A 119 31.52 5.01 8.62
N PHE A 120 32.46 5.63 9.34
CA PHE A 120 32.83 7.02 9.14
C PHE A 120 33.48 7.24 7.77
N GLU A 121 34.45 6.40 7.38
CA GLU A 121 35.06 6.47 6.05
C GLU A 121 34.04 6.19 4.94
N LYS A 122 33.14 5.20 5.13
CA LYS A 122 32.03 4.96 4.20
C LYS A 122 31.12 6.19 4.07
N ALA A 123 30.81 6.88 5.17
CA ALA A 123 29.98 8.08 5.13
C ALA A 123 30.67 9.23 4.36
N LYS A 124 32.00 9.39 4.52
CA LYS A 124 32.79 10.32 3.71
C LYS A 124 32.70 10.00 2.22
N ASP A 125 32.88 8.73 1.86
CA ASP A 125 32.77 8.29 0.46
C ASP A 125 31.37 8.56 -0.10
N LEU A 126 30.31 8.23 0.65
CA LEU A 126 28.93 8.49 0.24
C LEU A 126 28.66 9.99 0.03
N ILE A 127 29.17 10.86 0.91
CA ILE A 127 29.06 12.32 0.75
C ILE A 127 29.84 12.77 -0.50
N ARG A 128 31.06 12.29 -0.70
CA ARG A 128 31.89 12.62 -1.87
C ARG A 128 31.22 12.20 -3.18
N MET A 129 30.62 11.01 -3.23
CA MET A 129 29.82 10.55 -4.37
C MET A 129 28.63 11.49 -4.62
N GLY A 130 27.90 11.86 -3.57
CA GLY A 130 26.79 12.81 -3.66
C GLY A 130 27.20 14.17 -4.21
N VAL A 131 28.34 14.71 -3.76
CA VAL A 131 28.92 15.97 -4.29
C VAL A 131 29.24 15.83 -5.77
N ALA A 132 29.84 14.72 -6.19
CA ALA A 132 30.19 14.49 -7.58
C ALA A 132 28.96 14.40 -8.50
N LYS A 133 27.86 13.83 -8.02
CA LYS A 133 26.59 13.79 -8.77
C LYS A 133 25.93 15.17 -8.80
N VAL A 134 25.76 15.82 -7.64
CA VAL A 134 25.03 17.09 -7.54
C VAL A 134 25.67 18.17 -8.42
N PHE A 135 26.99 18.12 -8.59
CA PHE A 135 27.75 18.98 -9.49
C PHE A 135 27.27 18.89 -10.94
N LYS A 136 26.89 17.68 -11.40
CA LYS A 136 26.42 17.41 -12.76
C LYS A 136 24.88 17.46 -12.89
N LEU A 137 24.16 17.77 -11.83
CA LEU A 137 22.71 17.89 -11.90
C LEU A 137 22.30 19.14 -12.66
N GLU A 138 21.24 18.99 -13.45
CA GLU A 138 20.61 20.04 -14.22
C GLU A 138 19.20 20.29 -13.69
N PRO A 139 18.69 21.53 -13.77
CA PRO A 139 17.32 21.81 -13.38
C PRO A 139 16.35 21.09 -14.32
N LEU A 140 15.35 20.39 -13.77
CA LEU A 140 14.30 19.75 -14.55
C LEU A 140 12.95 20.38 -14.23
N ASN A 141 12.01 20.27 -15.16
CA ASN A 141 10.65 20.69 -14.92
C ASN A 141 9.77 19.46 -14.72
N ASN A 142 8.88 19.54 -13.74
CA ASN A 142 7.79 18.58 -13.65
C ASN A 142 6.90 18.69 -14.88
N ILE A 143 6.39 17.54 -15.30
CA ILE A 143 5.48 17.48 -16.44
C ILE A 143 4.08 17.70 -15.88
N LYS A 144 3.40 18.73 -16.38
CA LYS A 144 2.01 19.01 -16.03
C LYS A 144 1.11 18.14 -16.88
N VAL A 145 0.31 17.33 -16.22
CA VAL A 145 -0.66 16.46 -16.88
C VAL A 145 -2.05 16.82 -16.39
N GLU A 146 -2.96 17.09 -17.33
CA GLU A 146 -4.38 17.28 -17.03
C GLU A 146 -4.97 16.03 -16.38
N ILE A 147 -5.90 16.20 -15.44
CA ILE A 147 -6.51 15.10 -14.70
C ILE A 147 -7.90 14.85 -15.25
N THR A 148 -8.21 13.58 -15.50
CA THR A 148 -9.57 13.14 -15.74
C THR A 148 -10.33 13.09 -14.40
N PRO A 149 -11.35 13.94 -14.15
CA PRO A 149 -12.02 14.06 -12.85
C PRO A 149 -13.08 12.97 -12.66
N LYS A 150 -12.70 11.71 -12.91
CA LYS A 150 -13.54 10.52 -12.80
C LYS A 150 -12.79 9.45 -12.03
N ALA A 151 -13.50 8.65 -11.25
CA ALA A 151 -12.93 7.57 -10.47
C ALA A 151 -13.40 6.20 -10.96
N LEU A 152 -12.58 5.19 -10.78
CA LEU A 152 -12.95 3.78 -10.88
C LEU A 152 -12.88 3.15 -9.49
N VAL A 153 -13.91 2.39 -9.11
CA VAL A 153 -13.94 1.58 -7.90
C VAL A 153 -14.13 0.12 -8.28
N LEU A 154 -13.19 -0.72 -7.86
CA LEU A 154 -13.17 -2.16 -8.13
C LEU A 154 -13.69 -2.93 -6.92
N GLY A 155 -14.82 -3.61 -7.08
CA GLY A 155 -15.50 -4.37 -6.03
C GLY A 155 -16.73 -3.64 -5.49
N GLY A 156 -17.90 -4.24 -5.67
CA GLY A 156 -19.21 -3.75 -5.20
C GLY A 156 -19.56 -4.18 -3.78
N GLY A 157 -18.58 -4.56 -2.96
CA GLY A 157 -18.76 -4.78 -1.52
C GLY A 157 -18.99 -3.48 -0.74
N ILE A 158 -19.22 -3.58 0.57
CA ILE A 158 -19.50 -2.41 1.42
C ILE A 158 -18.40 -1.34 1.33
N THR A 159 -17.12 -1.72 1.30
CA THR A 159 -16.00 -0.79 1.14
C THR A 159 -16.10 -0.01 -0.17
N GLY A 160 -16.29 -0.72 -1.30
CA GLY A 160 -16.34 -0.08 -2.61
C GLY A 160 -17.59 0.79 -2.77
N MET A 161 -18.74 0.34 -2.28
CA MET A 161 -19.95 1.17 -2.26
C MET A 161 -19.77 2.43 -1.40
N SER A 162 -19.14 2.33 -0.22
CA SER A 162 -18.82 3.50 0.62
C SER A 162 -17.86 4.46 -0.08
N ALA A 163 -16.83 3.96 -0.76
CA ALA A 163 -15.91 4.78 -1.53
C ALA A 163 -16.61 5.47 -2.70
N ALA A 164 -17.43 4.73 -3.46
CA ALA A 164 -18.15 5.25 -4.61
C ALA A 164 -19.18 6.32 -4.21
N LEU A 165 -19.93 6.11 -3.13
CA LEU A 165 -20.84 7.13 -2.58
C LEU A 165 -20.09 8.38 -2.13
N SER A 166 -18.96 8.21 -1.44
CA SER A 166 -18.17 9.33 -0.96
C SER A 166 -17.62 10.18 -2.11
N LEU A 167 -17.06 9.56 -3.15
CA LEU A 167 -16.58 10.24 -4.36
C LEU A 167 -17.73 10.92 -5.14
N SER A 168 -18.83 10.21 -5.30
CA SER A 168 -20.05 10.72 -5.94
C SER A 168 -20.61 11.95 -5.23
N ASN A 169 -20.66 11.93 -3.90
CA ASN A 169 -21.18 13.04 -3.07
C ASN A 169 -20.26 14.28 -3.14
N GLN A 170 -18.98 14.09 -3.46
CA GLN A 170 -18.05 15.18 -3.74
C GLN A 170 -18.19 15.71 -5.18
N GLY A 171 -19.02 15.09 -6.02
CA GLY A 171 -19.30 15.52 -7.39
C GLY A 171 -18.52 14.76 -8.47
N TYR A 172 -17.68 13.79 -8.13
CA TYR A 172 -16.90 13.03 -9.11
C TYR A 172 -17.73 11.92 -9.75
N LYS A 173 -17.69 11.84 -11.09
CA LYS A 173 -18.25 10.69 -11.81
C LYS A 173 -17.47 9.44 -11.42
N THR A 174 -18.16 8.40 -10.98
CA THR A 174 -17.56 7.18 -10.46
C THR A 174 -18.10 5.96 -11.19
N TYR A 175 -17.21 5.11 -11.69
CA TYR A 175 -17.52 3.81 -12.25
C TYR A 175 -17.33 2.74 -11.17
N LEU A 176 -18.39 2.03 -10.79
CA LEU A 176 -18.33 0.95 -9.81
C LEU A 176 -18.42 -0.39 -10.54
N VAL A 177 -17.35 -1.18 -10.52
CA VAL A 177 -17.26 -2.47 -11.20
C VAL A 177 -17.36 -3.61 -10.19
N GLU A 178 -18.29 -4.54 -10.42
CA GLU A 178 -18.55 -5.71 -9.61
C GLU A 178 -18.57 -6.96 -10.50
N LYS A 179 -17.79 -7.97 -10.12
CA LYS A 179 -17.69 -9.23 -10.85
C LYS A 179 -18.95 -10.08 -10.73
N GLU A 180 -19.63 -10.00 -9.60
CA GLU A 180 -20.87 -10.72 -9.35
C GLU A 180 -22.08 -10.03 -9.99
N GLN A 181 -23.20 -10.75 -10.08
CA GLN A 181 -24.46 -10.20 -10.61
C GLN A 181 -25.08 -9.11 -9.72
N LYS A 182 -24.70 -9.05 -8.45
CA LYS A 182 -25.29 -8.17 -7.44
C LYS A 182 -24.21 -7.51 -6.60
N LEU A 183 -24.46 -6.26 -6.21
CA LEU A 183 -23.66 -5.55 -5.21
C LEU A 183 -23.83 -6.18 -3.81
N GLY A 184 -22.94 -5.81 -2.89
CA GLY A 184 -22.98 -6.16 -1.48
C GLY A 184 -21.88 -7.10 -1.02
N GLY A 185 -21.24 -7.83 -1.93
CA GLY A 185 -20.22 -8.82 -1.61
C GLY A 185 -20.69 -9.78 -0.51
N ARG A 186 -19.83 -10.04 0.48
CA ARG A 186 -20.15 -10.96 1.59
C ARG A 186 -21.31 -10.49 2.48
N LEU A 187 -21.62 -9.19 2.52
CA LEU A 187 -22.69 -8.63 3.33
C LEU A 187 -24.06 -9.23 2.94
N ASN A 188 -24.21 -9.68 1.70
CA ASN A 188 -25.41 -10.39 1.21
C ASN A 188 -25.76 -11.62 2.05
N ARG A 189 -24.76 -12.30 2.65
CA ARG A 189 -24.95 -13.55 3.40
C ARG A 189 -24.87 -13.39 4.91
N LEU A 190 -24.46 -12.22 5.41
CA LEU A 190 -24.42 -11.96 6.85
C LEU A 190 -25.84 -11.71 7.38
N PHE A 191 -26.07 -12.08 8.64
CA PHE A 191 -27.31 -11.80 9.36
C PHE A 191 -27.20 -10.48 10.14
N LYS A 192 -26.71 -10.51 11.39
CA LYS A 192 -26.45 -9.31 12.20
C LYS A 192 -24.98 -8.87 12.16
N LEU A 193 -24.70 -7.62 12.48
CA LEU A 193 -23.35 -7.02 12.48
C LEU A 193 -22.88 -6.71 13.89
N PHE A 194 -21.83 -7.39 14.34
CA PHE A 194 -21.20 -7.09 15.63
C PHE A 194 -20.50 -5.71 15.62
N PRO A 195 -20.32 -5.07 16.78
CA PRO A 195 -20.89 -5.42 18.09
C PRO A 195 -22.27 -4.78 18.35
N TYR A 196 -22.93 -4.23 17.31
CA TYR A 196 -24.15 -3.42 17.45
C TYR A 196 -25.44 -4.17 17.13
N ASP A 197 -25.33 -5.38 16.59
CA ASP A 197 -26.44 -6.24 16.19
C ASP A 197 -27.39 -5.63 15.15
N TYR A 198 -26.89 -4.68 14.35
CA TYR A 198 -27.60 -4.15 13.19
C TYR A 198 -27.81 -5.24 12.15
N GLU A 199 -28.98 -5.25 11.52
CA GLU A 199 -29.27 -6.13 10.39
C GLU A 199 -28.39 -5.76 9.19
N ALA A 200 -27.59 -6.72 8.72
CA ALA A 200 -26.75 -6.55 7.53
C ALA A 200 -27.59 -6.22 6.29
N SER A 201 -28.81 -6.77 6.23
CA SER A 201 -29.76 -6.55 5.15
C SER A 201 -30.23 -5.09 5.05
N GLU A 202 -30.43 -4.42 6.19
CA GLU A 202 -30.87 -3.01 6.25
C GLU A 202 -29.76 -2.07 5.79
N LEU A 203 -28.54 -2.26 6.29
CA LEU A 203 -27.36 -1.51 5.85
C LEU A 203 -27.19 -1.67 4.33
N LEU A 204 -27.22 -2.92 3.86
CA LEU A 204 -27.03 -3.23 2.44
C LEU A 204 -28.11 -2.58 1.57
N LYS A 205 -29.39 -2.71 1.93
CA LYS A 205 -30.51 -2.13 1.19
C LYS A 205 -30.38 -0.61 1.12
N THR A 206 -30.04 0.03 2.23
CA THR A 206 -29.86 1.48 2.32
C THR A 206 -28.73 1.95 1.40
N THR A 207 -27.57 1.30 1.48
CA THR A 207 -26.40 1.64 0.66
C THR A 207 -26.67 1.41 -0.83
N ILE A 208 -27.25 0.28 -1.23
CA ILE A 208 -27.60 -0.01 -2.63
C ILE A 208 -28.60 1.02 -3.18
N THR A 209 -29.60 1.41 -2.37
CA THR A 209 -30.57 2.44 -2.76
C THR A 209 -29.87 3.77 -3.02
N GLN A 210 -28.92 4.17 -2.16
CA GLN A 210 -28.13 5.38 -2.36
C GLN A 210 -27.26 5.30 -3.64
N ILE A 211 -26.66 4.15 -3.92
CA ILE A 211 -25.87 3.93 -5.13
C ILE A 211 -26.73 4.13 -6.37
N HIS A 212 -27.89 3.47 -6.45
CA HIS A 212 -28.77 3.58 -7.61
C HIS A 212 -29.45 4.95 -7.77
N ASN A 213 -29.66 5.67 -6.67
CA ASN A 213 -30.20 7.03 -6.72
C ASN A 213 -29.17 8.09 -7.11
N SER A 214 -27.86 7.76 -7.08
CA SER A 214 -26.82 8.69 -7.50
C SER A 214 -26.74 8.79 -9.01
N LYS A 215 -26.77 10.03 -9.53
CA LYS A 215 -26.54 10.33 -10.96
C LYS A 215 -25.06 10.24 -11.34
N ASN A 216 -24.17 10.29 -10.35
CA ASN A 216 -22.72 10.30 -10.56
C ASN A 216 -22.12 8.90 -10.54
N ILE A 217 -22.88 7.85 -10.23
CA ILE A 217 -22.37 6.48 -10.17
C ILE A 217 -22.93 5.66 -11.33
N ASP A 218 -22.04 5.12 -12.17
CA ASP A 218 -22.40 4.11 -13.15
C ASP A 218 -21.96 2.74 -12.62
N VAL A 219 -22.90 1.81 -12.50
CA VAL A 219 -22.66 0.48 -11.95
C VAL A 219 -22.53 -0.55 -13.08
N TYR A 220 -21.46 -1.32 -13.02
CA TYR A 220 -21.15 -2.44 -13.92
C TYR A 220 -21.10 -3.73 -13.12
N THR A 221 -22.23 -4.48 -13.06
CA THR A 221 -22.27 -5.83 -12.47
C THR A 221 -22.02 -6.90 -13.53
N SER A 222 -21.60 -8.09 -13.10
CA SER A 222 -21.13 -9.14 -14.02
C SER A 222 -20.05 -8.61 -14.95
N SER A 223 -19.11 -7.86 -14.38
CA SER A 223 -18.09 -7.13 -15.12
C SER A 223 -16.73 -7.26 -14.47
N GLN A 224 -15.70 -7.32 -15.31
CA GLN A 224 -14.30 -7.38 -14.88
C GLN A 224 -13.46 -6.37 -15.66
N ILE A 225 -12.29 -6.06 -15.13
CA ILE A 225 -11.33 -5.22 -15.85
C ILE A 225 -10.49 -6.12 -16.74
N LYS A 226 -10.39 -5.78 -18.02
CA LYS A 226 -9.59 -6.51 -19.00
C LYS A 226 -8.20 -5.91 -19.16
N SER A 227 -8.09 -4.59 -19.14
CA SER A 227 -6.80 -3.88 -19.15
C SER A 227 -6.89 -2.54 -18.46
N VAL A 228 -5.77 -2.12 -17.87
CA VAL A 228 -5.55 -0.77 -17.35
C VAL A 228 -4.24 -0.26 -17.92
N ASN A 229 -4.33 0.80 -18.72
CA ASN A 229 -3.18 1.49 -19.28
C ASN A 229 -3.17 2.94 -18.78
N GLY A 230 -2.10 3.67 -19.09
CA GLY A 230 -1.93 5.04 -18.66
C GLY A 230 -1.33 5.15 -17.26
N PHE A 231 -1.63 6.25 -16.59
CA PHE A 231 -0.93 6.67 -15.38
C PHE A 231 -1.83 7.55 -14.49
N VAL A 232 -1.35 7.91 -13.30
CA VAL A 232 -2.08 8.78 -12.37
C VAL A 232 -2.67 9.99 -13.09
N GLY A 233 -3.96 10.25 -12.88
CA GLY A 233 -4.69 11.31 -13.58
C GLY A 233 -5.30 10.91 -14.93
N ASN A 234 -4.74 9.93 -15.65
CA ASN A 234 -5.21 9.47 -16.97
C ASN A 234 -5.01 7.96 -17.16
N TYR A 235 -5.88 7.18 -16.53
CA TYR A 235 -5.98 5.75 -16.73
C TYR A 235 -7.02 5.43 -17.79
N GLU A 236 -6.62 4.68 -18.80
CA GLU A 236 -7.51 4.07 -19.79
C GLU A 236 -7.85 2.65 -19.35
N VAL A 237 -9.12 2.43 -19.06
CA VAL A 237 -9.63 1.20 -18.46
C VAL A 237 -10.62 0.56 -19.41
N GLU A 238 -10.36 -0.70 -19.76
CA GLU A 238 -11.29 -1.51 -20.53
C GLU A 238 -12.09 -2.41 -19.58
N ILE A 239 -13.40 -2.17 -19.49
CA ILE A 239 -14.33 -2.97 -18.68
C ILE A 239 -15.04 -3.97 -19.61
N GLU A 240 -14.94 -5.25 -19.29
CA GLU A 240 -15.66 -6.31 -19.98
C GLU A 240 -16.96 -6.65 -19.24
N GLN A 241 -18.09 -6.64 -19.94
CA GLN A 241 -19.40 -7.04 -19.44
C GLN A 241 -20.16 -7.81 -20.51
N LYS A 242 -20.42 -9.11 -20.28
CA LYS A 242 -21.17 -9.98 -21.21
C LYS A 242 -20.64 -9.88 -22.65
N ASP A 243 -19.33 -10.07 -22.82
CA ASP A 243 -18.60 -10.01 -24.10
C ASP A 243 -18.61 -8.62 -24.78
N LYS A 244 -19.04 -7.56 -24.09
CA LYS A 244 -18.93 -6.17 -24.54
C LYS A 244 -17.83 -5.44 -23.79
N LEU A 245 -17.07 -4.63 -24.52
CA LEU A 245 -15.98 -3.81 -23.98
C LEU A 245 -16.43 -2.36 -23.85
N TYR A 246 -16.17 -1.78 -22.69
CA TYR A 246 -16.45 -0.38 -22.37
C TYR A 246 -15.16 0.31 -21.97
N ASN A 247 -14.70 1.23 -22.80
CA ASN A 247 -13.51 2.04 -22.53
C ASN A 247 -13.87 3.24 -21.65
N LYS A 248 -13.17 3.40 -20.54
CA LYS A 248 -13.34 4.49 -19.58
C LYS A 248 -12.01 5.16 -19.28
N LEU A 249 -12.01 6.49 -19.34
CA LEU A 249 -10.91 7.30 -18.86
C LEU A 249 -11.20 7.73 -17.41
N VAL A 250 -10.26 7.50 -16.51
CA VAL A 250 -10.37 7.85 -15.07
C VAL A 250 -9.06 8.41 -14.52
N GLY A 251 -9.13 9.29 -13.52
CA GLY A 251 -7.95 9.87 -12.90
C GLY A 251 -7.44 9.11 -11.68
N ALA A 252 -8.31 8.33 -11.03
CA ALA A 252 -7.97 7.55 -9.85
C ALA A 252 -8.70 6.20 -9.82
N ILE A 253 -8.06 5.20 -9.24
CA ILE A 253 -8.58 3.84 -9.09
C ILE A 253 -8.60 3.46 -7.60
N VAL A 254 -9.71 2.88 -7.11
CA VAL A 254 -9.84 2.36 -5.74
C VAL A 254 -10.05 0.84 -5.82
N ILE A 255 -9.13 0.09 -5.21
CA ILE A 255 -9.22 -1.36 -5.05
C ILE A 255 -9.98 -1.70 -3.75
N ALA A 256 -11.17 -2.28 -3.91
CA ALA A 256 -12.06 -2.70 -2.83
C ALA A 256 -12.64 -4.11 -3.08
N VAL A 257 -11.86 -4.99 -3.73
CA VAL A 257 -12.27 -6.35 -4.17
C VAL A 257 -12.50 -7.34 -3.02
N GLY A 258 -12.27 -6.92 -1.77
CA GLY A 258 -12.54 -7.71 -0.59
C GLY A 258 -11.61 -8.92 -0.47
N SER A 259 -12.16 -10.02 0.06
CA SER A 259 -11.41 -11.26 0.26
C SER A 259 -12.35 -12.47 0.23
N SER A 260 -11.77 -13.67 0.19
CA SER A 260 -12.49 -14.95 0.14
C SER A 260 -12.56 -15.60 1.52
N VAL A 261 -13.51 -16.51 1.71
CA VAL A 261 -13.64 -17.30 2.95
C VAL A 261 -12.87 -18.59 2.77
N PHE A 262 -12.02 -18.95 3.74
CA PHE A 262 -11.31 -20.23 3.69
C PHE A 262 -12.28 -21.40 3.94
N THR A 263 -12.34 -22.34 3.00
CA THR A 263 -13.05 -23.61 3.14
C THR A 263 -12.12 -24.66 3.78
N PRO A 264 -12.48 -25.25 4.94
CA PRO A 264 -11.60 -26.13 5.70
C PRO A 264 -11.76 -27.61 5.30
N SER A 265 -11.71 -27.94 4.00
CA SER A 265 -12.08 -29.28 3.48
C SER A 265 -11.40 -30.46 4.18
N ASP A 266 -10.12 -30.32 4.53
CA ASP A 266 -9.32 -31.38 5.17
C ASP A 266 -9.17 -31.22 6.69
N MET A 267 -9.94 -30.31 7.32
CA MET A 267 -9.80 -29.98 8.74
C MET A 267 -11.08 -30.27 9.49
N TYR A 268 -10.95 -30.92 10.65
CA TYR A 268 -12.07 -31.13 11.57
C TYR A 268 -13.28 -31.83 10.91
N GLY A 269 -13.02 -32.68 9.91
CA GLY A 269 -14.04 -33.44 9.19
C GLY A 269 -15.16 -32.59 8.59
N TYR A 270 -14.89 -31.34 8.19
CA TYR A 270 -15.88 -30.46 7.57
C TYR A 270 -16.76 -31.19 6.53
N ASP A 271 -18.08 -31.03 6.64
CA ASP A 271 -19.06 -31.72 5.78
C ASP A 271 -20.17 -30.80 5.25
N GLY A 272 -20.19 -29.52 5.64
CA GLY A 272 -21.21 -28.57 5.18
C GLY A 272 -22.62 -28.82 5.75
N HIS A 273 -22.78 -29.74 6.70
CA HIS A 273 -24.07 -30.12 7.28
C HIS A 273 -24.10 -29.99 8.80
N THR A 274 -23.35 -30.85 9.51
CA THR A 274 -23.22 -30.83 10.98
C THR A 274 -21.90 -30.20 11.42
N ARG A 275 -20.93 -30.12 10.50
CA ARG A 275 -19.62 -29.49 10.66
C ARG A 275 -19.50 -28.40 9.60
N ILE A 276 -19.88 -27.18 9.99
CA ILE A 276 -20.03 -26.03 9.09
C ILE A 276 -19.07 -24.92 9.47
N THR A 277 -18.84 -23.98 8.57
CA THR A 277 -18.12 -22.73 8.84
C THR A 277 -19.01 -21.69 9.49
N GLN A 278 -18.41 -20.67 10.10
CA GLN A 278 -19.15 -19.48 10.56
C GLN A 278 -19.94 -18.80 9.42
N TYR A 279 -19.42 -18.82 8.19
CA TYR A 279 -20.07 -18.16 7.06
C TYR A 279 -21.33 -18.90 6.58
N GLU A 280 -21.33 -20.23 6.67
CA GLU A 280 -22.53 -21.04 6.44
C GLU A 280 -23.54 -20.88 7.59
N LEU A 281 -23.06 -20.81 8.84
CA LEU A 281 -23.91 -20.55 9.99
C LEU A 281 -24.65 -19.20 9.87
N GLU A 282 -23.97 -18.14 9.40
CA GLU A 282 -24.61 -16.84 9.11
C GLU A 282 -25.76 -16.99 8.13
N SER A 283 -25.55 -17.75 7.05
CA SER A 283 -26.58 -18.00 6.05
C SER A 283 -27.74 -18.80 6.63
N LYS A 284 -27.47 -19.73 7.55
CA LYS A 284 -28.49 -20.51 8.26
C LYS A 284 -29.32 -19.63 9.20
N LEU A 285 -28.65 -18.90 10.10
CA LEU A 285 -29.28 -17.99 11.08
C LEU A 285 -30.12 -16.89 10.43
N LYS A 286 -29.76 -16.47 9.22
CA LYS A 286 -30.51 -15.48 8.44
C LYS A 286 -31.88 -16.01 7.96
N ASN A 287 -31.97 -17.31 7.68
CA ASN A 287 -33.14 -17.90 7.03
C ASN A 287 -34.01 -18.73 7.98
N GLU A 288 -33.42 -19.29 9.04
CA GLU A 288 -34.10 -20.20 9.96
C GLU A 288 -33.48 -20.18 11.37
N ASN A 289 -34.22 -20.73 12.33
CA ASN A 289 -33.72 -20.95 13.69
C ASN A 289 -32.83 -22.19 13.75
N VAL A 290 -31.77 -22.13 14.57
CA VAL A 290 -30.88 -23.26 14.80
C VAL A 290 -31.39 -24.05 16.02
N ASN A 291 -32.13 -25.12 15.74
CA ASN A 291 -32.72 -25.99 16.76
C ASN A 291 -31.80 -27.16 17.11
N VAL A 292 -30.82 -26.90 17.98
CA VAL A 292 -29.89 -27.91 18.52
C VAL A 292 -29.70 -27.71 20.02
N ASN A 293 -29.22 -28.73 20.73
CA ASN A 293 -28.95 -28.66 22.16
C ASN A 293 -27.50 -28.28 22.46
N ASP A 294 -26.55 -28.79 21.67
CA ASP A 294 -25.12 -28.61 21.92
C ASP A 294 -24.39 -28.03 20.68
N VAL A 295 -23.82 -26.84 20.83
CA VAL A 295 -23.01 -26.17 19.80
C VAL A 295 -21.57 -26.03 20.30
N VAL A 296 -20.62 -26.51 19.50
CA VAL A 296 -19.20 -26.25 19.74
C VAL A 296 -18.63 -25.41 18.59
N MET A 297 -17.90 -24.35 18.91
CA MET A 297 -17.23 -23.52 17.92
C MET A 297 -15.72 -23.59 18.11
N ILE A 298 -14.97 -23.89 17.05
CA ILE A 298 -13.50 -23.91 17.10
C ILE A 298 -12.95 -22.64 16.47
N GLN A 299 -12.16 -21.89 17.22
CA GLN A 299 -11.49 -20.68 16.73
C GLN A 299 -10.24 -21.01 15.93
N CYS A 300 -9.82 -20.04 15.11
CA CYS A 300 -8.54 -20.08 14.38
C CYS A 300 -8.36 -21.34 13.49
N VAL A 301 -9.44 -21.89 12.93
CA VAL A 301 -9.36 -23.07 12.06
C VAL A 301 -8.67 -22.67 10.76
N GLY A 302 -7.40 -23.06 10.64
CA GLY A 302 -6.54 -22.69 9.53
C GLY A 302 -5.83 -21.34 9.67
N ALA A 303 -6.06 -20.58 10.74
CA ALA A 303 -5.38 -19.30 10.96
C ALA A 303 -4.28 -19.43 12.01
N ARG A 304 -3.30 -18.51 12.04
CA ARG A 304 -2.18 -18.50 13.01
C ARG A 304 -1.48 -19.87 13.07
N ILE A 305 -1.14 -20.39 11.90
CA ILE A 305 -0.34 -21.60 11.65
C ILE A 305 0.78 -21.26 10.68
N ASP A 306 1.79 -22.12 10.49
CA ASP A 306 2.94 -21.80 9.63
C ASP A 306 2.54 -21.41 8.20
N LYS A 307 1.55 -22.11 7.61
CA LYS A 307 1.03 -21.80 6.26
C LYS A 307 0.32 -20.44 6.19
N ARG A 308 -0.25 -19.97 7.29
CA ARG A 308 -1.03 -18.72 7.41
C ARG A 308 -0.79 -18.11 8.79
N PRO A 309 0.33 -17.40 8.97
CA PRO A 309 0.80 -16.99 10.29
C PRO A 309 -0.03 -15.86 10.91
N TYR A 310 -1.07 -15.38 10.21
CA TYR A 310 -1.84 -14.22 10.60
C TYR A 310 -3.16 -14.52 11.32
N CYS A 311 -3.67 -13.50 12.03
CA CYS A 311 -5.01 -13.47 12.58
C CYS A 311 -5.97 -12.75 11.62
N SER A 312 -7.14 -13.33 11.37
CA SER A 312 -8.15 -12.74 10.49
C SER A 312 -9.04 -11.68 11.18
N ALA A 313 -8.76 -11.33 12.44
CA ALA A 313 -9.39 -10.27 13.25
C ALA A 313 -10.92 -10.35 13.49
N VAL A 314 -11.69 -11.05 12.66
CA VAL A 314 -13.16 -11.07 12.70
C VAL A 314 -13.75 -12.36 13.25
N CYS A 315 -12.99 -13.47 13.24
CA CYS A 315 -13.49 -14.81 13.57
C CYS A 315 -14.05 -14.90 15.00
N CYS A 316 -13.33 -14.36 15.99
CA CYS A 316 -13.76 -14.40 17.40
C CYS A 316 -15.07 -13.64 17.61
N MET A 317 -15.17 -12.43 17.07
CA MET A 317 -16.38 -11.61 17.19
C MET A 317 -17.57 -12.23 16.45
N THR A 318 -17.34 -12.82 15.28
CA THR A 318 -18.38 -13.53 14.52
C THR A 318 -18.94 -14.70 15.34
N ALA A 319 -18.06 -15.48 15.98
CA ALA A 319 -18.47 -16.60 16.81
C ALA A 319 -19.24 -16.17 18.05
N ILE A 320 -18.77 -15.14 18.75
CA ILE A 320 -19.46 -14.56 19.92
C ILE A 320 -20.85 -14.07 19.52
N LYS A 321 -20.94 -13.32 18.42
CA LYS A 321 -22.20 -12.80 17.87
C LYS A 321 -23.18 -13.91 17.52
N ASN A 322 -22.74 -14.90 16.75
CA ASN A 322 -23.60 -16.03 16.37
C ASN A 322 -24.02 -16.85 17.59
N SER A 323 -23.18 -16.97 18.61
CA SER A 323 -23.53 -17.64 19.86
C SER A 323 -24.62 -16.89 20.64
N LEU A 324 -24.54 -15.56 20.70
CA LEU A 324 -25.55 -14.71 21.31
C LEU A 324 -26.90 -14.84 20.59
N ILE A 325 -26.89 -14.83 19.24
CA ILE A 325 -28.10 -15.02 18.43
C ILE A 325 -28.73 -16.39 18.70
N ILE A 326 -27.93 -17.46 18.76
CA ILE A 326 -28.44 -18.81 19.07
C ILE A 326 -29.02 -18.85 20.49
N LYS A 327 -28.40 -18.19 21.47
CA LYS A 327 -28.95 -18.03 22.83
C LYS A 327 -30.25 -17.22 22.88
N GLU A 328 -30.42 -16.24 21.99
CA GLU A 328 -31.69 -15.50 21.84
C GLU A 328 -32.80 -16.41 21.32
N GLN A 329 -32.50 -17.31 20.39
CA GLN A 329 -33.46 -18.28 19.84
C GLN A 329 -33.81 -19.37 20.85
N ASN A 330 -32.82 -19.89 21.59
CA ASN A 330 -32.99 -20.91 22.62
C ASN A 330 -32.05 -20.63 23.81
N PRO A 331 -32.55 -20.08 24.94
CA PRO A 331 -31.72 -19.78 26.10
C PRO A 331 -31.02 -21.01 26.73
N ASN A 332 -31.57 -22.20 26.54
CA ASN A 332 -31.10 -23.45 27.15
C ASN A 332 -30.04 -24.19 26.33
N VAL A 333 -29.74 -23.77 25.09
CA VAL A 333 -28.69 -24.38 24.26
C VAL A 333 -27.32 -24.26 24.94
N ASN A 334 -26.56 -25.35 24.97
CA ASN A 334 -25.18 -25.33 25.44
C ASN A 334 -24.28 -24.85 24.30
N ILE A 335 -23.50 -23.80 24.55
CA ILE A 335 -22.54 -23.29 23.57
C ILE A 335 -21.15 -23.26 24.19
N THR A 336 -20.19 -23.90 23.54
CA THR A 336 -18.79 -23.87 23.92
C THR A 336 -17.91 -23.34 22.80
N ILE A 337 -17.13 -22.30 23.07
CA ILE A 337 -16.13 -21.76 22.15
C ILE A 337 -14.74 -22.25 22.58
N LEU A 338 -14.11 -23.05 21.72
CA LEU A 338 -12.73 -23.50 21.87
C LEU A 338 -11.79 -22.47 21.23
N TYR A 339 -10.89 -21.89 22.00
CA TYR A 339 -10.06 -20.78 21.55
C TYR A 339 -8.59 -20.86 21.98
N ARG A 340 -7.71 -20.15 21.29
CA ARG A 340 -6.33 -19.91 21.76
C ARG A 340 -6.24 -18.60 22.53
N ASP A 341 -6.66 -17.53 21.86
CA ASP A 341 -6.83 -16.19 22.42
C ASP A 341 -8.16 -15.61 21.91
N ILE A 342 -8.84 -14.81 22.73
CA ILE A 342 -10.02 -14.04 22.31
C ILE A 342 -9.55 -12.64 21.91
N TYR A 343 -9.88 -12.24 20.69
CA TYR A 343 -9.56 -10.92 20.16
C TYR A 343 -10.81 -10.02 20.14
N THR A 344 -10.90 -9.12 21.11
CA THR A 344 -12.03 -8.21 21.38
C THR A 344 -11.52 -6.77 21.56
N PRO A 345 -11.02 -6.11 20.50
CA PRO A 345 -10.35 -4.82 20.63
C PRO A 345 -11.33 -3.69 21.02
N GLY A 346 -11.03 -3.01 22.13
CA GLY A 346 -11.78 -1.84 22.58
C GLY A 346 -13.01 -2.15 23.45
N THR A 347 -13.57 -1.11 24.06
CA THR A 347 -14.57 -1.24 25.14
C THR A 347 -15.88 -1.89 24.71
N LYS A 348 -16.36 -1.59 23.49
CA LYS A 348 -17.61 -2.16 22.97
C LYS A 348 -17.47 -3.65 22.66
N TYR A 349 -16.35 -4.07 22.09
CA TYR A 349 -16.08 -5.47 21.74
C TYR A 349 -15.89 -6.31 23.01
N GLU A 350 -15.19 -5.79 24.01
CA GLU A 350 -15.02 -6.46 25.29
C GLU A 350 -16.34 -6.58 26.07
N LYS A 351 -17.19 -5.55 26.05
CA LYS A 351 -18.54 -5.63 26.63
C LYS A 351 -19.37 -6.73 25.96
N TYR A 352 -19.28 -6.85 24.65
CA TYR A 352 -19.98 -7.86 23.87
C TYR A 352 -19.53 -9.29 24.24
N TYR A 353 -18.22 -9.48 24.45
CA TYR A 353 -17.68 -10.74 24.98
C TYR A 353 -18.13 -11.03 26.41
N LYS A 354 -18.15 -10.02 27.29
CA LYS A 354 -18.65 -10.15 28.65
C LYS A 354 -20.12 -10.59 28.68
N GLU A 355 -20.97 -10.00 27.84
CA GLU A 355 -22.38 -10.39 27.73
C GLU A 355 -22.53 -11.88 27.36
N ALA A 356 -21.73 -12.36 26.39
CA ALA A 356 -21.75 -13.76 26.01
C ALA A 356 -21.43 -14.70 27.17
N ARG A 357 -20.44 -14.35 28.01
CA ARG A 357 -20.11 -15.10 29.22
C ARG A 357 -21.24 -15.06 30.25
N GLU A 358 -21.87 -13.90 30.44
CA GLU A 358 -23.00 -13.74 31.36
C GLU A 358 -24.23 -14.56 30.93
N LYS A 359 -24.42 -14.76 29.62
CA LYS A 359 -25.44 -15.67 29.06
C LYS A 359 -25.04 -17.16 29.10
N GLY A 360 -23.96 -17.51 29.80
CA GLY A 360 -23.54 -18.88 30.04
C GLY A 360 -22.83 -19.55 28.85
N ILE A 361 -22.33 -18.80 27.88
CA ILE A 361 -21.47 -19.35 26.82
C ILE A 361 -20.11 -19.70 27.44
N LEU A 362 -19.68 -20.95 27.27
CA LEU A 362 -18.43 -21.44 27.81
C LEU A 362 -17.26 -21.14 26.86
N PHE A 363 -16.13 -20.74 27.42
CA PHE A 363 -14.91 -20.47 26.68
C PHE A 363 -13.82 -21.37 27.22
N ILE A 364 -13.31 -22.28 26.39
CA ILE A 364 -12.27 -23.25 26.79
C ILE A 364 -11.03 -23.00 25.95
N LYS A 365 -9.92 -22.75 26.65
CA LYS A 365 -8.63 -22.49 26.02
C LYS A 365 -7.99 -23.80 25.56
N TYR A 366 -7.47 -23.82 24.33
CA TYR A 366 -6.62 -24.89 23.80
C TYR A 366 -5.29 -24.30 23.28
N THR A 367 -4.33 -25.16 22.92
CA THR A 367 -3.03 -24.73 22.36
C THR A 367 -2.77 -25.40 21.02
N ILE A 368 -1.91 -24.79 20.19
CA ILE A 368 -1.54 -25.38 18.89
C ILE A 368 -0.85 -26.75 19.01
N LYS A 369 -0.19 -27.01 20.16
CA LYS A 369 0.43 -28.32 20.43
C LYS A 369 -0.59 -29.39 20.82
N ARG A 370 -1.75 -28.98 21.31
CA ARG A 370 -2.84 -29.83 21.80
C ARG A 370 -4.17 -29.35 21.21
N GLU A 371 -4.28 -29.50 19.91
CA GLU A 371 -5.51 -29.12 19.20
C GLU A 371 -6.68 -30.03 19.59
N PRO A 372 -7.93 -29.52 19.55
CA PRO A 372 -9.12 -30.33 19.78
C PRO A 372 -9.17 -31.49 18.77
N LYS A 373 -9.64 -32.65 19.21
CA LYS A 373 -9.82 -33.83 18.36
C LYS A 373 -11.28 -34.20 18.30
N ILE A 374 -11.75 -34.54 17.10
CA ILE A 374 -13.12 -35.02 16.90
C ILE A 374 -13.15 -36.52 17.16
N GLU A 375 -14.12 -36.95 17.96
CA GLU A 375 -14.43 -38.33 18.29
C GLU A 375 -15.96 -38.46 18.18
N GLU A 376 -16.52 -39.28 17.29
CA GLU A 376 -17.98 -39.50 17.06
C GLU A 376 -18.95 -38.59 17.87
N ASN A 377 -19.39 -37.48 17.25
CA ASN A 377 -20.28 -36.43 17.81
C ASN A 377 -19.81 -35.76 19.11
N ARG A 378 -18.52 -35.85 19.42
CA ARG A 378 -17.86 -35.27 20.59
C ARG A 378 -16.54 -34.64 20.19
N ILE A 379 -16.11 -33.68 20.99
CA ILE A 379 -14.79 -33.06 20.88
C ILE A 379 -14.03 -33.33 22.16
N ARG A 380 -12.85 -33.94 22.01
CA ARG A 380 -11.87 -34.05 23.07
C ARG A 380 -10.90 -32.87 23.02
N VAL A 381 -10.82 -32.11 24.11
CA VAL A 381 -9.92 -30.97 24.26
C VAL A 381 -9.20 -31.04 25.59
N PHE A 382 -7.90 -30.77 25.59
CA PHE A 382 -7.13 -30.69 26.83
C PHE A 382 -7.35 -29.33 27.49
N ASN A 383 -7.88 -29.31 28.71
CA ASN A 383 -8.07 -28.09 29.47
C ASN A 383 -6.83 -27.81 30.33
N GLU A 384 -6.05 -26.80 29.93
CA GLU A 384 -4.82 -26.42 30.64
C GLU A 384 -5.05 -26.00 32.10
N ASN A 385 -6.25 -25.48 32.43
CA ASN A 385 -6.58 -25.10 33.82
C ASN A 385 -6.88 -26.32 34.71
N MET A 386 -7.40 -27.41 34.13
CA MET A 386 -7.75 -28.63 34.86
C MET A 386 -6.67 -29.71 34.78
N GLY A 387 -5.77 -29.62 33.80
CA GLY A 387 -4.70 -30.61 33.59
C GLY A 387 -5.17 -31.94 32.97
N GLU A 388 -6.40 -32.00 32.46
CA GLU A 388 -6.99 -33.22 31.90
C GLU A 388 -7.76 -32.97 30.59
N ASN A 389 -8.11 -34.06 29.90
CA ASN A 389 -8.95 -34.00 28.71
C ASN A 389 -10.42 -33.92 29.10
N ILE A 390 -11.14 -32.97 28.50
CA ILE A 390 -12.58 -32.83 28.60
C ILE A 390 -13.19 -33.33 27.29
N ILE A 391 -14.29 -34.06 27.40
CA ILE A 391 -15.09 -34.55 26.28
C ILE A 391 -16.38 -33.73 26.23
N ILE A 392 -16.65 -33.09 25.11
CA ILE A 392 -17.77 -32.16 24.93
C ILE A 392 -18.65 -32.67 23.79
N PRO A 393 -19.92 -33.03 24.04
CA PRO A 393 -20.84 -33.41 22.98
C PRO A 393 -21.18 -32.21 22.09
N TYR A 394 -21.49 -32.47 20.83
CA TYR A 394 -22.03 -31.45 19.93
C TYR A 394 -23.05 -32.06 18.97
N ASP A 395 -24.13 -31.32 18.72
CA ASP A 395 -25.04 -31.53 17.59
C ASP A 395 -24.58 -30.71 16.37
N LEU A 396 -23.95 -29.57 16.62
CA LEU A 396 -23.43 -28.66 15.60
C LEU A 396 -22.01 -28.22 15.95
N LEU A 397 -21.07 -28.48 15.04
CA LEU A 397 -19.70 -28.01 15.12
C LEU A 397 -19.48 -26.86 14.12
N VAL A 398 -19.03 -25.72 14.63
CA VAL A 398 -18.84 -24.50 13.84
C VAL A 398 -17.35 -24.14 13.77
N LEU A 399 -16.79 -24.17 12.58
CA LEU A 399 -15.40 -23.88 12.29
C LEU A 399 -15.23 -22.40 11.98
N SER A 400 -14.50 -21.69 12.83
CA SER A 400 -14.22 -20.26 12.62
C SER A 400 -12.97 -20.10 11.77
N THR A 401 -13.17 -20.11 10.46
CA THR A 401 -12.13 -20.01 9.45
C THR A 401 -11.77 -18.55 9.15
N PRO A 402 -10.51 -18.27 8.73
CA PRO A 402 -10.11 -16.92 8.38
C PRO A 402 -10.61 -16.51 7.00
N LEU A 403 -10.55 -15.21 6.75
CA LEU A 403 -10.59 -14.65 5.41
C LEU A 403 -9.20 -14.78 4.77
N ILE A 404 -9.16 -15.09 3.48
CA ILE A 404 -7.96 -15.25 2.66
C ILE A 404 -8.03 -14.32 1.45
N ALA A 405 -6.89 -13.90 0.91
CA ALA A 405 -6.84 -13.13 -0.33
C ALA A 405 -7.60 -13.85 -1.46
N ASN A 406 -8.17 -13.07 -2.38
CA ASN A 406 -8.80 -13.67 -3.57
C ASN A 406 -7.72 -14.22 -4.50
N GLU A 407 -8.03 -15.30 -5.23
CA GLU A 407 -7.10 -15.91 -6.19
C GLU A 407 -6.74 -14.97 -7.35
N ASP A 408 -7.68 -14.08 -7.73
CA ASP A 408 -7.51 -13.10 -8.80
C ASP A 408 -6.66 -11.88 -8.41
N ASN A 409 -6.25 -11.75 -7.14
CA ASN A 409 -5.42 -10.62 -6.67
C ASN A 409 -4.07 -10.55 -7.41
N GLN A 410 -3.46 -11.68 -7.76
CA GLN A 410 -2.17 -11.69 -8.47
C GLN A 410 -2.29 -11.08 -9.86
N ASN A 411 -3.30 -11.51 -10.62
CA ASN A 411 -3.57 -10.98 -11.96
C ASN A 411 -3.93 -9.50 -11.90
N LEU A 412 -4.78 -9.10 -10.95
CA LEU A 412 -5.16 -7.71 -10.76
C LEU A 412 -3.97 -6.84 -10.32
N GLY A 413 -3.12 -7.33 -9.42
CA GLY A 413 -1.91 -6.66 -8.96
C GLY A 413 -0.90 -6.44 -10.09
N GLN A 414 -0.71 -7.44 -10.96
CA GLN A 414 0.12 -7.30 -12.16
C GLN A 414 -0.44 -6.26 -13.13
N MET A 415 -1.74 -6.33 -13.43
CA MET A 415 -2.43 -5.40 -14.33
C MET A 415 -2.33 -3.95 -13.83
N LEU A 416 -2.52 -3.73 -12.54
CA LEU A 416 -2.46 -2.41 -11.91
C LEU A 416 -1.05 -1.99 -11.48
N LYS A 417 -0.05 -2.88 -11.63
CA LYS A 417 1.34 -2.68 -11.22
C LYS A 417 1.45 -2.27 -9.74
N VAL A 418 0.71 -2.98 -8.87
CA VAL A 418 0.71 -2.78 -7.42
C VAL A 418 1.16 -4.05 -6.69
N PRO A 419 1.91 -3.91 -5.57
CA PRO A 419 2.48 -5.04 -4.87
C PRO A 419 1.46 -5.81 -4.03
N LEU A 420 1.73 -7.10 -3.85
CA LEU A 420 1.09 -7.95 -2.86
C LEU A 420 2.08 -8.32 -1.75
N GLU A 421 1.57 -8.59 -0.55
CA GLU A 421 2.36 -9.19 0.52
C GLU A 421 2.37 -10.73 0.45
N ALA A 422 3.10 -11.39 1.36
CA ALA A 422 3.38 -12.82 1.32
C ALA A 422 2.13 -13.73 1.35
N ASN A 423 0.99 -13.24 1.86
CA ASN A 423 -0.29 -13.95 1.88
C ASN A 423 -1.24 -13.51 0.75
N ASN A 424 -0.72 -12.83 -0.28
CA ASN A 424 -1.41 -12.34 -1.48
C ASN A 424 -2.47 -11.24 -1.25
N PHE A 425 -2.50 -10.61 -0.07
CA PHE A 425 -3.24 -9.35 0.08
C PHE A 425 -2.47 -8.18 -0.55
N PHE A 426 -3.17 -7.10 -0.88
CA PHE A 426 -2.54 -5.89 -1.41
C PHE A 426 -1.72 -5.17 -0.34
N LEU A 427 -0.48 -4.80 -0.69
CA LEU A 427 0.47 -4.15 0.21
C LEU A 427 0.38 -2.62 0.08
N GLU A 428 0.02 -1.94 1.16
CA GLU A 428 -0.01 -0.48 1.21
C GLU A 428 1.40 0.16 1.15
N ALA A 429 1.44 1.46 0.85
CA ALA A 429 2.66 2.27 0.86
C ALA A 429 3.31 2.30 2.25
N HIS A 430 2.52 2.55 3.29
CA HIS A 430 3.01 2.59 4.66
C HIS A 430 1.89 2.39 5.68
N VAL A 431 2.07 1.44 6.61
CA VAL A 431 1.08 1.00 7.61
C VAL A 431 0.42 2.12 8.44
N LYS A 432 1.14 3.23 8.70
CA LYS A 432 0.68 4.38 9.50
C LYS A 432 0.41 5.65 8.68
N LEU A 433 1.40 6.11 7.91
CA LEU A 433 1.35 7.38 7.19
C LEU A 433 0.44 7.34 5.95
N ARG A 434 0.39 6.20 5.25
CA ARG A 434 -0.34 6.05 3.98
C ARG A 434 -1.03 4.68 3.91
N PRO A 435 -1.99 4.38 4.82
CA PRO A 435 -2.54 3.04 4.96
C PRO A 435 -3.51 2.64 3.84
N ASN A 436 -3.97 3.60 3.03
CA ASN A 436 -4.92 3.42 1.93
C ASN A 436 -4.30 3.69 0.55
N ASP A 437 -2.99 3.97 0.50
CA ASP A 437 -2.28 4.30 -0.73
C ASP A 437 -1.38 3.13 -1.12
N PHE A 438 -1.05 3.01 -2.40
CA PHE A 438 0.13 2.27 -2.85
C PHE A 438 1.34 3.19 -2.98
N ALA A 439 2.53 2.60 -3.12
CA ALA A 439 3.72 3.36 -3.53
C ALA A 439 3.53 3.96 -4.93
N THR A 440 2.74 3.30 -5.78
CA THR A 440 2.26 3.82 -7.06
C THR A 440 1.14 4.84 -6.81
N ASP A 441 1.31 6.06 -7.30
CA ASP A 441 0.31 7.12 -7.11
C ASP A 441 -0.95 6.92 -7.97
N GLY A 442 -2.07 7.46 -7.50
CA GLY A 442 -3.36 7.40 -8.22
C GLY A 442 -4.15 6.10 -8.05
N ILE A 443 -3.58 5.08 -7.41
CA ILE A 443 -4.26 3.84 -7.04
C ILE A 443 -4.34 3.75 -5.52
N PHE A 444 -5.54 3.44 -5.02
CA PHE A 444 -5.87 3.41 -3.61
C PHE A 444 -6.52 2.08 -3.23
N LEU A 445 -6.60 1.83 -1.93
CA LEU A 445 -6.82 0.51 -1.35
C LEU A 445 -7.72 0.62 -0.13
N GLY A 446 -8.68 -0.28 0.02
CA GLY A 446 -9.46 -0.37 1.24
C GLY A 446 -10.12 -1.72 1.49
N GLY A 447 -10.55 -1.90 2.74
CA GLY A 447 -11.32 -3.06 3.16
C GLY A 447 -10.50 -4.33 3.17
N SER A 448 -11.18 -5.47 2.96
CA SER A 448 -10.52 -6.77 3.06
C SER A 448 -9.59 -7.13 1.91
N ALA A 449 -9.45 -6.26 0.90
CA ALA A 449 -8.43 -6.40 -0.15
C ALA A 449 -7.01 -6.22 0.43
N LYS A 450 -6.88 -5.36 1.45
CA LYS A 450 -5.64 -5.12 2.18
C LYS A 450 -5.38 -6.17 3.25
N TRP A 451 -6.41 -6.46 4.05
CA TRP A 451 -6.30 -7.34 5.21
C TRP A 451 -7.68 -7.65 5.75
N PRO A 452 -7.94 -8.82 6.38
CA PRO A 452 -9.21 -9.09 7.04
C PRO A 452 -9.62 -7.99 8.04
N VAL A 453 -10.78 -7.39 7.82
CA VAL A 453 -11.33 -6.29 8.64
C VAL A 453 -12.83 -6.47 8.85
N ASP A 454 -13.36 -5.89 9.93
CA ASP A 454 -14.81 -5.82 10.17
C ASP A 454 -15.51 -4.76 9.31
N ILE A 455 -16.84 -4.72 9.36
CA ILE A 455 -17.66 -3.83 8.53
C ILE A 455 -17.42 -2.35 8.84
N SER A 456 -17.28 -1.97 10.12
CA SER A 456 -17.00 -0.58 10.49
C SER A 456 -15.66 -0.08 9.96
N THR A 457 -14.64 -0.92 10.03
CA THR A 457 -13.30 -0.63 9.51
C THR A 457 -13.34 -0.62 7.98
N ALA A 458 -14.06 -1.54 7.36
CA ALA A 458 -14.25 -1.62 5.91
C ALA A 458 -14.92 -0.37 5.33
N ILE A 459 -15.93 0.19 6.02
CA ILE A 459 -16.58 1.47 5.65
C ILE A 459 -15.59 2.63 5.83
N SER A 460 -14.94 2.71 6.99
CA SER A 460 -13.97 3.78 7.30
C SER A 460 -12.83 3.82 6.28
N GLN A 461 -12.29 2.65 5.89
CA GLN A 461 -11.27 2.57 4.85
C GLN A 461 -11.80 2.89 3.45
N GLY A 462 -13.09 2.64 3.17
CA GLY A 462 -13.74 3.11 1.93
C GLY A 462 -13.75 4.63 1.85
N TYR A 463 -14.11 5.31 2.96
CA TYR A 463 -14.02 6.77 3.05
C TYR A 463 -12.58 7.27 2.98
N GLY A 464 -11.64 6.59 3.64
CA GLY A 464 -10.20 6.90 3.55
C GLY A 464 -9.71 6.84 2.11
N ALA A 465 -9.96 5.74 1.40
CA ALA A 465 -9.56 5.59 0.00
C ALA A 465 -10.21 6.63 -0.92
N ALA A 466 -11.49 6.95 -0.72
CA ALA A 466 -12.16 8.02 -1.45
C ALA A 466 -11.55 9.40 -1.19
N SER A 467 -11.21 9.70 0.06
CA SER A 467 -10.54 10.95 0.43
C SER A 467 -9.15 11.06 -0.22
N ARG A 468 -8.38 9.98 -0.25
CA ARG A 468 -7.08 9.96 -0.92
C ARG A 468 -7.21 10.09 -2.44
N ALA A 469 -8.18 9.39 -3.05
CA ALA A 469 -8.48 9.56 -4.47
C ALA A 469 -8.89 11.00 -4.81
N SER A 470 -9.68 11.66 -3.95
CA SER A 470 -10.08 13.04 -4.19
C SER A 470 -8.93 14.04 -4.19
N THR A 471 -7.78 13.75 -3.54
CA THR A 471 -6.63 14.67 -3.60
C THR A 471 -6.00 14.72 -4.99
N ILE A 472 -6.19 13.67 -5.80
CA ILE A 472 -5.83 13.70 -7.22
C ILE A 472 -6.94 14.38 -8.00
N LEU A 473 -8.19 13.91 -7.85
CA LEU A 473 -9.32 14.35 -8.67
C LEU A 473 -9.72 15.82 -8.49
N SER A 474 -9.35 16.44 -7.36
CA SER A 474 -9.66 17.84 -7.07
C SER A 474 -8.80 18.83 -7.86
N HIS A 475 -7.67 18.37 -8.39
CA HIS A 475 -6.78 19.22 -9.17
C HIS A 475 -7.17 19.18 -10.65
N LYS A 476 -6.93 20.28 -11.36
CA LYS A 476 -7.05 20.27 -12.82
C LYS A 476 -5.89 19.52 -13.45
N ASN A 477 -4.70 19.72 -12.91
CA ASN A 477 -3.46 19.14 -13.40
C ASN A 477 -2.68 18.59 -12.19
N ILE A 478 -1.94 17.50 -12.39
CA ILE A 478 -0.88 17.05 -11.48
C ILE A 478 0.48 17.28 -12.11
N GLU A 479 1.48 17.40 -11.25
CA GLU A 479 2.88 17.37 -11.63
C GLU A 479 3.39 15.94 -11.48
N VAL A 480 3.93 15.37 -12.57
CA VAL A 480 4.65 14.10 -12.54
C VAL A 480 6.15 14.35 -12.66
N GLU A 481 6.94 13.46 -12.07
CA GLU A 481 8.40 13.59 -11.99
C GLU A 481 9.04 13.77 -13.38
N GLY A 482 9.91 14.78 -13.49
CA GLY A 482 10.65 15.14 -14.69
C GLY A 482 11.92 14.31 -14.92
N ALA A 483 12.27 13.41 -14.01
CA ALA A 483 13.37 12.45 -14.17
C ALA A 483 13.01 11.31 -15.14
N THR A 484 12.66 11.68 -16.37
CA THR A 484 12.20 10.76 -17.42
C THR A 484 13.35 10.39 -18.36
N SER A 485 13.21 9.22 -19.01
CA SER A 485 14.04 8.90 -20.17
C SER A 485 13.71 9.80 -21.34
N TYR A 486 14.72 10.20 -22.10
CA TYR A 486 14.59 11.02 -23.31
C TYR A 486 15.63 10.61 -24.36
N LEU A 487 15.35 10.93 -25.61
CA LEU A 487 16.30 10.83 -26.72
C LEU A 487 16.81 12.25 -27.01
N PRO A 488 18.02 12.62 -26.53
CA PRO A 488 18.57 13.95 -26.76
C PRO A 488 18.74 14.23 -28.25
N GLU A 489 18.55 15.48 -28.66
CA GLU A 489 18.70 15.90 -30.06
C GLU A 489 20.09 15.56 -30.62
N TYR A 490 21.15 15.78 -29.83
CA TYR A 490 22.53 15.46 -30.21
C TYR A 490 22.81 13.94 -30.32
N ASN A 491 21.93 13.09 -29.79
CA ASN A 491 22.03 11.63 -29.87
C ASN A 491 21.07 11.02 -30.90
N ARG A 492 20.24 11.83 -31.60
CA ARG A 492 19.27 11.30 -32.58
C ARG A 492 19.95 10.48 -33.67
N ASP A 493 21.10 10.94 -34.16
CA ASP A 493 21.90 10.24 -35.19
C ASP A 493 22.50 8.89 -34.70
N LEU A 494 22.57 8.67 -33.38
CA LEU A 494 22.99 7.39 -32.82
C LEU A 494 21.87 6.36 -32.82
N CYS A 495 20.61 6.80 -32.85
CA CYS A 495 19.45 5.92 -32.83
C CYS A 495 19.30 5.21 -34.18
N THR A 496 19.26 3.88 -34.15
CA THR A 496 19.10 3.05 -35.36
C THR A 496 17.67 2.54 -35.55
N GLY A 497 16.73 2.95 -34.68
CA GLY A 497 15.35 2.48 -34.74
C GLY A 497 15.20 0.97 -34.46
N CYS A 498 16.10 0.36 -33.69
CA CYS A 498 16.11 -1.10 -33.45
C CYS A 498 15.03 -1.64 -32.50
N GLU A 499 14.16 -0.76 -31.97
CA GLU A 499 12.96 -1.08 -31.16
C GLU A 499 13.19 -1.81 -29.82
N VAL A 500 14.42 -2.19 -29.46
CA VAL A 500 14.73 -2.82 -28.15
C VAL A 500 14.19 -1.99 -26.99
N CYS A 501 14.26 -0.65 -27.08
CA CYS A 501 13.73 0.25 -26.06
C CYS A 501 12.20 0.17 -25.88
N ILE A 502 11.46 -0.14 -26.96
CA ILE A 502 10.00 -0.31 -26.93
C ILE A 502 9.67 -1.61 -26.19
N GLU A 503 10.34 -2.72 -26.54
CA GLU A 503 10.08 -4.03 -25.97
C GLU A 503 10.37 -4.08 -24.46
N VAL A 504 11.48 -3.47 -24.03
CA VAL A 504 11.88 -3.49 -22.60
C VAL A 504 11.12 -2.50 -21.72
N CYS A 505 10.28 -1.62 -22.28
CA CYS A 505 9.58 -0.60 -21.51
C CYS A 505 8.30 -1.17 -20.87
N PRO A 506 8.25 -1.39 -19.54
CA PRO A 506 7.08 -1.98 -18.88
C PRO A 506 5.89 -1.02 -18.79
N TYR A 507 6.08 0.24 -19.20
CA TYR A 507 5.06 1.29 -19.16
C TYR A 507 4.52 1.64 -20.54
N HIS A 508 5.04 1.03 -21.61
CA HIS A 508 4.71 1.37 -23.00
C HIS A 508 4.84 2.88 -23.27
N ALA A 509 5.85 3.50 -22.66
CA ALA A 509 6.13 4.93 -22.79
C ALA A 509 6.94 5.27 -24.05
N ILE A 510 7.28 4.28 -24.88
CA ILE A 510 8.16 4.45 -26.05
C ILE A 510 7.45 3.84 -27.25
N GLU A 511 7.36 4.62 -28.33
CA GLU A 511 6.71 4.22 -29.57
C GLU A 511 7.47 4.77 -30.78
N LYS A 512 7.04 4.37 -31.97
CA LYS A 512 7.48 4.98 -33.23
C LYS A 512 6.45 6.02 -33.68
N ASN A 513 6.92 7.19 -34.09
CA ASN A 513 6.07 8.20 -34.71
C ASN A 513 5.79 7.88 -36.19
N GLU A 514 5.07 8.77 -36.87
CA GLU A 514 4.72 8.63 -38.30
C GLU A 514 5.96 8.58 -39.23
N ASP A 515 7.09 9.12 -38.77
CA ASP A 515 8.38 9.14 -39.49
C ASP A 515 9.27 7.93 -39.15
N ASP A 516 8.75 6.91 -38.47
CA ASP A 516 9.46 5.72 -38.00
C ASP A 516 10.58 6.01 -36.96
N GLU A 517 10.56 7.21 -36.35
CA GLU A 517 11.49 7.60 -35.29
C GLU A 517 11.02 7.15 -33.90
N ILE A 518 11.96 6.75 -33.05
CA ILE A 518 11.70 6.43 -31.64
C ILE A 518 11.35 7.71 -30.88
N VAL A 519 10.15 7.75 -30.28
CA VAL A 519 9.66 8.83 -29.42
C VAL A 519 9.35 8.29 -28.03
N ILE A 520 9.69 9.08 -27.00
CA ILE A 520 9.40 8.75 -25.61
C ILE A 520 8.31 9.71 -25.10
N ILE A 521 7.17 9.14 -24.73
CA ILE A 521 6.06 9.86 -24.11
C ILE A 521 6.40 10.09 -22.64
N GLU A 522 6.94 11.27 -22.33
CA GLU A 522 7.48 11.56 -21.00
C GLU A 522 6.44 11.37 -19.87
N ALA A 523 5.16 11.66 -20.11
CA ALA A 523 4.09 11.50 -19.12
C ALA A 523 3.86 10.04 -18.69
N LEU A 524 4.17 9.06 -19.55
CA LEU A 524 4.11 7.63 -19.26
C LEU A 524 5.41 7.10 -18.62
N CYS A 525 6.52 7.80 -18.83
CA CYS A 525 7.83 7.35 -18.40
C CYS A 525 7.99 7.49 -16.88
N LYS A 526 8.39 6.41 -16.21
CA LYS A 526 8.68 6.40 -14.76
C LYS A 526 10.17 6.47 -14.42
N GLY A 527 11.02 6.87 -15.37
CA GLY A 527 12.45 7.06 -15.12
C GLY A 527 13.23 5.79 -14.75
N CYS A 528 12.68 4.59 -14.98
CA CYS A 528 13.30 3.33 -14.51
C CYS A 528 14.67 3.01 -15.14
N GLY A 529 15.03 3.66 -16.25
CA GLY A 529 16.34 3.52 -16.89
C GLY A 529 16.57 2.28 -17.75
N LEU A 530 15.60 1.36 -17.84
CA LEU A 530 15.75 0.12 -18.63
C LEU A 530 16.09 0.36 -20.10
N CYS A 531 15.41 1.32 -20.74
CA CYS A 531 15.64 1.66 -22.14
C CYS A 531 17.01 2.30 -22.39
N GLY A 532 17.47 3.19 -21.49
CA GLY A 532 18.80 3.78 -21.55
C GLY A 532 19.90 2.73 -21.35
N ALA A 533 19.76 1.88 -20.33
CA ALA A 533 20.71 0.80 -20.04
C ALA A 533 20.78 -0.27 -21.14
N SER A 534 19.66 -0.54 -21.83
CA SER A 534 19.59 -1.54 -22.90
C SER A 534 19.98 -0.97 -24.27
N CYS A 535 20.12 0.35 -24.42
CA CYS A 535 20.47 0.98 -25.68
C CYS A 535 21.94 0.73 -26.01
N THR A 536 22.20 -0.18 -26.96
CA THR A 536 23.57 -0.51 -27.40
C THR A 536 24.32 0.65 -28.04
N LYS A 537 23.58 1.63 -28.58
CA LYS A 537 24.10 2.87 -29.15
C LYS A 537 24.24 3.99 -28.13
N LYS A 538 23.77 3.78 -26.90
CA LYS A 538 23.70 4.80 -25.83
C LYS A 538 23.01 6.09 -26.25
N ALA A 539 22.04 5.98 -27.16
CA ALA A 539 21.30 7.12 -27.68
C ALA A 539 20.30 7.67 -26.65
N ILE A 540 19.67 6.79 -25.85
CA ILE A 540 18.69 7.17 -24.83
C ILE A 540 19.40 7.50 -23.51
N GLU A 541 19.04 8.64 -22.91
CA GLU A 541 19.51 9.08 -21.61
C GLU A 541 18.35 9.22 -20.61
N ILE A 542 18.66 9.31 -19.32
CA ILE A 542 17.67 9.48 -18.25
C ILE A 542 17.96 10.79 -17.54
N LYS A 543 17.01 11.73 -17.58
CA LYS A 543 17.14 12.99 -16.85
C LYS A 543 17.33 12.69 -15.36
N HIS A 544 18.23 13.42 -14.68
CA HIS A 544 18.62 13.19 -13.27
C HIS A 544 19.45 11.92 -12.99
N PHE A 545 19.64 11.04 -14.00
CA PHE A 545 20.47 9.83 -13.92
C PHE A 545 21.25 9.61 -15.24
N THR A 546 21.84 10.66 -15.78
CA THR A 546 22.63 10.57 -17.02
C THR A 546 23.88 9.72 -16.80
N ASN A 547 24.45 9.20 -17.89
CA ASN A 547 25.68 8.40 -17.80
C ASN A 547 26.82 9.20 -17.13
N GLU A 548 26.94 10.48 -17.42
CA GLU A 548 27.95 11.34 -16.78
C GLU A 548 27.72 11.51 -15.28
N GLN A 549 26.47 11.69 -14.86
CA GLN A 549 26.10 11.81 -13.44
C GLN A 549 26.41 10.53 -12.66
N ILE A 550 26.09 9.35 -13.23
CA ILE A 550 26.37 8.06 -12.56
C ILE A 550 27.87 7.75 -12.56
N LEU A 551 28.57 8.01 -13.68
CA LEU A 551 30.00 7.78 -13.74
C LEU A 551 30.78 8.71 -12.81
N SER A 552 30.32 9.95 -12.59
CA SER A 552 30.97 10.86 -11.63
C SER A 552 30.87 10.31 -10.19
N GLU A 553 29.74 9.73 -9.78
CA GLU A 553 29.63 9.03 -8.49
C GLU A 553 30.65 7.89 -8.38
N ILE A 554 30.73 7.04 -9.40
CA ILE A 554 31.63 5.87 -9.41
C ILE A 554 33.09 6.30 -9.35
N TYR A 555 33.47 7.31 -10.13
CA TYR A 555 34.84 7.83 -10.15
C TYR A 555 35.22 8.53 -8.85
N ALA A 556 34.29 9.26 -8.25
CA ALA A 556 34.48 9.86 -6.94
C ALA A 556 34.70 8.79 -5.87
N LEU A 557 33.97 7.67 -5.89
CA LEU A 557 34.24 6.54 -5.00
C LEU A 557 35.67 6.02 -5.19
N GLY A 558 36.13 5.88 -6.44
CA GLY A 558 37.49 5.46 -6.79
C GLY A 558 38.60 6.49 -6.52
N GLY A 559 38.29 7.65 -5.93
CA GLY A 559 39.27 8.67 -5.54
C GLY A 559 39.74 9.58 -6.68
N ARG A 560 39.07 9.57 -7.84
CA ARG A 560 39.29 10.58 -8.87
C ARG A 560 38.67 11.91 -8.44
N GLU A 561 39.31 13.01 -8.81
CA GLU A 561 38.73 14.34 -8.61
C GLU A 561 37.41 14.46 -9.40
N ILE A 562 36.56 15.37 -8.94
CA ILE A 562 35.16 15.55 -9.37
C ILE A 562 35.07 16.10 -10.82
N ILE A 563 36.21 16.37 -11.47
CA ILE A 563 36.35 16.99 -12.79
C ILE A 563 37.15 16.09 -13.74
#